data_AF-A0A4P9T426-F1
#
_entry.id   AF-A0A4P9T426-F1
#
_cell.length_a   1.000
_cell.length_b   1.000
_cell.length_c   1.000
_cell.angle_alpha   90.00
_cell.angle_beta   90.00
_cell.angle_gamma   90.00
#
_symmetry.space_group_name_H-M   'P 1'
#
loop_
_entity.id
_entity.type
_entity.pdbx_description
1 polymer ?
#
loop_
_entity_poly.entity_id
_entity_poly.type
_entity_poly.pdbx_seq_one_letter_code
_entity_poly.pdbx_strand_id
1 'polypeptide(L)'
;MFIGFDYGTANCSVAIMRDGHPQLLTMENNSALLPSMLCAPTREAVSEWLYRHHDVPATDEETQALLRRAIRYNREEDIEVGAQSVQFGLASLAHYIDDPQEVWFVKSPKSFLGASGLKPQQVALFEDLVCAMMVHIRHTAHSQLPEAITQAVIGRPINFQGLGGDDANRQAQGILERAAKRAGFQEVVFQYEPVAAGLDYEATLREEKRVLVVDIGGGTTDCSMLLMGPQWRQRADRENSLLGHSGCRVGGNDLDIALAFKNLMPLLGMGGETEKGIALPVLPWWNAVAINDVPAQSDFYSSANGRLLNDLVRNAREADKVALLLKVWRQRLSYRLVRCAEESKIALSGQADVTARLPFISDDLAVAISQQGLEAALDQPLTRILEQVQLALDSAQEKPDVIYLTGGSARSPLIKKALSEQLPGIPVAGGDDFGSVTAGLARWAEVVFR
;
A
#
# COMPACT_ATOMS: atom_id res chain seq x y z
N MET A 1 -7.00 -26.32 -5.27
CA MET A 1 -7.79 -25.15 -5.70
C MET A 1 -6.88 -23.96 -6.03
N PHE A 2 -7.29 -23.12 -6.98
CA PHE A 2 -6.64 -21.85 -7.31
C PHE A 2 -7.39 -20.64 -6.70
N ILE A 3 -6.67 -19.53 -6.50
CA ILE A 3 -7.25 -18.26 -6.05
C ILE A 3 -6.75 -17.08 -6.90
N GLY A 4 -7.55 -16.01 -6.96
CA GLY A 4 -7.07 -14.67 -7.26
C GLY A 4 -6.65 -13.98 -5.96
N PHE A 5 -5.44 -13.43 -5.93
CA PHE A 5 -4.84 -12.86 -4.72
C PHE A 5 -4.28 -11.47 -5.00
N ASP A 6 -4.99 -10.44 -4.53
CA ASP A 6 -4.44 -9.10 -4.48
C ASP A 6 -3.61 -8.93 -3.19
N TYR A 7 -2.29 -8.98 -3.34
CA TYR A 7 -1.36 -8.59 -2.27
C TYR A 7 -1.11 -7.09 -2.35
N GLY A 8 -2.11 -6.29 -2.01
CA GLY A 8 -2.09 -4.83 -2.22
C GLY A 8 -1.28 -4.05 -1.18
N THR A 9 -1.00 -2.78 -1.50
CA THR A 9 -0.19 -1.90 -0.63
C THR A 9 -0.94 -1.52 0.65
N ALA A 10 -2.22 -1.17 0.56
CA ALA A 10 -3.02 -0.75 1.71
C ALA A 10 -3.84 -1.90 2.30
N ASN A 11 -4.40 -2.76 1.45
CA ASN A 11 -5.17 -3.93 1.82
C ASN A 11 -4.79 -5.11 0.93
N CYS A 12 -4.95 -6.31 1.46
CA CYS A 12 -4.93 -7.57 0.72
C CYS A 12 -6.33 -8.18 0.66
N SER A 13 -6.60 -8.93 -0.39
CA SER A 13 -7.86 -9.65 -0.57
C SER A 13 -7.70 -10.88 -1.44
N VAL A 14 -8.61 -11.84 -1.25
CA VAL A 14 -8.60 -13.12 -1.95
C VAL A 14 -9.98 -13.40 -2.52
N ALA A 15 -10.03 -13.90 -3.75
CA ALA A 15 -11.25 -14.39 -4.37
C ALA A 15 -11.06 -15.78 -4.99
N ILE A 16 -12.15 -16.53 -5.04
CA ILE A 16 -12.27 -17.80 -5.77
C ILE A 16 -13.26 -17.63 -6.92
N MET A 17 -13.23 -18.54 -7.88
CA MET A 17 -14.31 -18.67 -8.86
C MET A 17 -15.34 -19.70 -8.37
N ARG A 18 -16.61 -19.29 -8.33
CA ARG A 18 -17.75 -20.13 -7.98
C ARG A 18 -18.90 -19.88 -8.94
N ASP A 19 -19.40 -20.94 -9.56
CA ASP A 19 -20.52 -20.87 -10.52
C ASP A 19 -20.30 -19.84 -11.64
N GLY A 20 -19.06 -19.68 -12.11
CA GLY A 20 -18.68 -18.71 -13.16
C GLY A 20 -18.53 -17.26 -12.70
N HIS A 21 -18.64 -17.00 -11.39
CA HIS A 21 -18.51 -15.68 -10.80
C HIS A 21 -17.39 -15.62 -9.75
N PRO A 22 -16.64 -14.52 -9.67
CA PRO A 22 -15.69 -14.31 -8.58
C PRO A 22 -16.45 -14.09 -7.26
N GLN A 23 -16.00 -14.76 -6.21
CA GLN A 23 -16.49 -14.59 -4.84
C GLN A 23 -15.29 -14.24 -3.94
N LEU A 24 -15.31 -13.05 -3.35
CA LEU A 24 -14.32 -12.65 -2.35
C LEU A 24 -14.51 -13.45 -1.05
N LEU A 25 -13.41 -13.78 -0.41
CA LEU A 25 -13.37 -14.47 0.89
C LEU A 25 -13.22 -13.46 2.03
N THR A 26 -13.74 -13.80 3.20
CA THR A 26 -13.67 -12.94 4.38
C THR A 26 -12.26 -12.99 4.98
N MET A 27 -11.62 -11.86 5.18
CA MET A 27 -10.24 -11.78 5.68
C MET A 27 -10.15 -11.33 7.14
N GLU A 28 -10.85 -10.25 7.53
CA GLU A 28 -10.80 -9.74 8.90
C GLU A 28 -12.11 -9.06 9.28
N ASN A 29 -12.63 -9.28 10.49
CA ASN A 29 -13.83 -8.60 11.02
C ASN A 29 -15.04 -8.60 10.06
N ASN A 30 -15.32 -9.73 9.39
CA ASN A 30 -16.36 -9.88 8.36
C ASN A 30 -16.17 -9.02 7.09
N SER A 31 -15.01 -8.38 6.94
CA SER A 31 -14.58 -7.70 5.72
C SER A 31 -13.84 -8.67 4.81
N ALA A 32 -13.97 -8.47 3.49
CA ALA A 32 -13.15 -9.15 2.50
C ALA A 32 -11.71 -8.60 2.39
N LEU A 33 -11.42 -7.51 3.11
CA LEU A 33 -10.14 -6.81 3.10
C LEU A 33 -9.38 -7.08 4.38
N LEU A 34 -8.10 -7.43 4.25
CA LEU A 34 -7.12 -7.42 5.33
C LEU A 34 -6.22 -6.19 5.13
N PRO A 35 -6.15 -5.22 6.06
CA PRO A 35 -5.16 -4.16 5.92
C PRO A 35 -3.73 -4.72 5.90
N SER A 36 -2.92 -4.21 4.99
CA SER A 36 -1.57 -4.72 4.72
C SER A 36 -0.58 -4.24 5.78
N MET A 37 -0.67 -4.82 6.97
CA MET A 37 0.15 -4.47 8.12
C MET A 37 0.36 -5.66 9.05
N LEU A 38 1.48 -5.65 9.75
CA LEU A 38 1.82 -6.61 10.77
C LEU A 38 2.60 -5.95 11.91
N CYS A 39 2.57 -6.57 13.08
CA CYS A 39 3.48 -6.26 14.16
C CYS A 39 4.08 -7.54 14.75
N ALA A 40 5.25 -7.40 15.36
CA ALA A 40 5.94 -8.45 16.09
C ALA A 40 6.67 -7.82 17.28
N PRO A 41 7.08 -8.59 18.32
CA PRO A 41 7.87 -8.06 19.43
C PRO A 41 9.15 -7.39 18.93
N THR A 42 9.80 -8.03 17.95
CA THR A 42 10.98 -7.50 17.28
C THR A 42 10.95 -7.84 15.80
N ARG A 43 11.81 -7.17 15.04
CA ARG A 43 12.01 -7.48 13.62
C ARG A 43 12.46 -8.92 13.40
N GLU A 44 13.34 -9.39 14.27
CA GLU A 44 13.90 -10.73 14.26
C GLU A 44 12.86 -11.83 14.56
N ALA A 45 11.83 -11.53 15.37
CA ALA A 45 10.80 -12.50 15.74
C ALA A 45 10.04 -13.09 14.54
N VAL A 46 9.92 -12.37 13.42
CA VAL A 46 9.15 -12.83 12.25
C VAL A 46 9.76 -14.10 11.63
N SER A 47 11.08 -14.13 11.42
CA SER A 47 11.77 -15.28 10.83
C SER A 47 11.65 -16.53 11.70
N GLU A 48 11.80 -16.35 13.02
CA GLU A 48 11.66 -17.43 13.98
C GLU A 48 10.22 -17.93 14.10
N TRP A 49 9.25 -17.01 14.03
CA TRP A 49 7.82 -17.35 14.04
C TRP A 49 7.43 -18.19 12.83
N LEU A 50 7.87 -17.78 11.62
CA LEU A 50 7.69 -18.56 10.40
C LEU A 50 8.22 -19.98 10.52
N TYR A 51 9.43 -20.12 11.06
CA TYR A 51 10.09 -21.40 11.20
C TYR A 51 9.44 -22.29 12.27
N ARG A 52 9.18 -21.76 13.47
CA ARG A 52 8.73 -22.56 14.63
C ARG A 52 7.23 -22.86 14.63
N HIS A 53 6.40 -21.95 14.12
CA HIS A 53 4.94 -22.01 14.28
C HIS A 53 4.19 -22.26 12.97
N HIS A 54 4.88 -22.16 11.82
CA HIS A 54 4.29 -22.37 10.50
C HIS A 54 5.07 -23.34 9.62
N ASP A 55 6.10 -23.99 10.15
CA ASP A 55 6.95 -24.95 9.44
C ASP A 55 7.48 -24.41 8.10
N VAL A 56 7.68 -23.08 7.99
CA VAL A 56 8.20 -22.44 6.79
C VAL A 56 9.73 -22.46 6.84
N PRO A 57 10.41 -23.24 5.99
CA PRO A 57 11.87 -23.33 6.02
C PRO A 57 12.52 -22.05 5.48
N ALA A 58 13.71 -21.76 6.00
CA ALA A 58 14.64 -20.82 5.38
C ALA A 58 15.43 -21.56 4.28
N THR A 59 15.14 -21.23 3.02
CA THR A 59 15.61 -22.02 1.87
C THR A 59 16.93 -21.56 1.29
N ASP A 60 17.31 -20.30 1.47
CA ASP A 60 18.55 -19.73 0.92
C ASP A 60 19.52 -19.29 2.03
N GLU A 61 20.76 -18.97 1.64
CA GLU A 61 21.84 -18.64 2.59
C GLU A 61 21.53 -17.41 3.47
N GLU A 62 20.91 -16.38 2.88
CA GLU A 62 20.60 -15.12 3.57
C GLU A 62 19.42 -15.28 4.54
N THR A 63 18.35 -15.96 4.15
CA THR A 63 17.21 -16.30 5.03
C THR A 63 17.65 -17.25 6.15
N GLN A 64 18.57 -18.18 5.88
CA GLN A 64 19.13 -19.04 6.93
C GLN A 64 20.02 -18.24 7.90
N ALA A 65 20.84 -17.32 7.39
CA ALA A 65 21.64 -16.43 8.23
C ALA A 65 20.75 -15.52 9.08
N LEU A 66 19.67 -14.99 8.50
CA LEU A 66 18.65 -14.19 9.17
C LEU A 66 17.96 -15.00 10.29
N LEU A 67 17.50 -16.22 10.00
CA LEU A 67 16.87 -17.10 10.99
C LEU A 67 17.81 -17.45 12.16
N ARG A 68 19.08 -17.79 11.86
CA ARG A 68 20.09 -18.05 12.91
C ARG A 68 20.33 -16.81 13.78
N ARG A 69 20.38 -15.62 13.18
CA ARG A 69 20.50 -14.36 13.91
C ARG A 69 19.26 -14.10 14.76
N ALA A 70 18.07 -14.35 14.23
CA ALA A 70 16.81 -14.16 14.93
C ALA A 70 16.70 -15.02 16.18
N ILE A 71 16.92 -16.33 16.05
CA ILE A 71 16.87 -17.28 17.18
C ILE A 71 17.88 -16.92 18.27
N ARG A 72 19.08 -16.47 17.88
CA ARG A 72 20.10 -16.04 18.84
C ARG A 72 19.67 -14.77 19.56
N TYR A 73 19.28 -13.74 18.80
CA TYR A 73 18.88 -12.45 19.34
C TYR A 73 17.69 -12.57 20.30
N ASN A 74 16.62 -13.26 19.89
CA ASN A 74 15.44 -13.44 20.73
C ASN A 74 15.77 -14.21 22.02
N ARG A 75 16.70 -15.17 21.98
CA ARG A 75 17.18 -15.86 23.19
C ARG A 75 18.00 -14.95 24.10
N GLU A 76 18.88 -14.13 23.55
CA GLU A 76 19.75 -13.22 24.31
C GLU A 76 18.93 -12.12 25.00
N GLU A 77 17.86 -11.65 24.36
CA GLU A 77 16.96 -10.62 24.86
C GLU A 77 15.75 -11.18 25.64
N ASP A 78 15.70 -12.49 25.90
CA ASP A 78 14.60 -13.17 26.61
C ASP A 78 13.20 -12.95 25.97
N ILE A 79 13.16 -12.86 24.64
CA ILE A 79 11.94 -12.69 23.84
C ILE A 79 11.34 -14.07 23.55
N GLU A 80 10.18 -14.35 24.12
CA GLU A 80 9.41 -15.56 23.82
C GLU A 80 8.62 -15.41 22.50
N VAL A 81 9.06 -16.13 21.46
CA VAL A 81 8.35 -16.19 20.17
C VAL A 81 7.32 -17.31 20.19
N GLY A 82 6.07 -16.96 20.48
CA GLY A 82 4.89 -17.83 20.45
C GLY A 82 4.06 -17.71 19.16
N ALA A 83 3.03 -18.54 19.01
CA ALA A 83 2.21 -18.57 17.80
C ALA A 83 1.46 -17.26 17.52
N GLN A 84 1.15 -16.48 18.57
CA GLN A 84 0.46 -15.19 18.48
C GLN A 84 1.41 -13.98 18.51
N SER A 85 2.73 -14.20 18.53
CA SER A 85 3.70 -13.10 18.59
C SER A 85 3.65 -12.22 17.34
N VAL A 86 3.39 -12.79 16.17
CA VAL A 86 3.16 -11.99 14.96
C VAL A 86 1.66 -11.80 14.76
N GLN A 87 1.23 -10.55 14.71
CA GLN A 87 -0.16 -10.16 14.49
C GLN A 87 -0.28 -9.42 13.17
N PHE A 88 -1.45 -9.49 12.54
CA PHE A 88 -1.72 -8.94 11.22
C PHE A 88 -2.96 -8.03 11.25
N GLY A 89 -3.17 -7.25 10.19
CA GLY A 89 -4.41 -6.49 10.02
C GLY A 89 -4.67 -5.50 11.16
N LEU A 90 -5.94 -5.19 11.42
CA LEU A 90 -6.40 -4.28 12.46
C LEU A 90 -5.93 -4.68 13.85
N ALA A 91 -5.78 -5.98 14.14
CA ALA A 91 -5.22 -6.43 15.41
C ALA A 91 -3.80 -5.90 15.65
N SER A 92 -2.93 -5.96 14.63
CA SER A 92 -1.57 -5.42 14.72
C SER A 92 -1.54 -3.91 14.96
N LEU A 93 -2.48 -3.18 14.36
CA LEU A 93 -2.60 -1.74 14.54
C LEU A 93 -3.15 -1.38 15.92
N ALA A 94 -4.11 -2.14 16.44
CA ALA A 94 -4.64 -1.94 17.78
C ALA A 94 -3.51 -2.08 18.82
N HIS A 95 -2.68 -3.12 18.69
CA HIS A 95 -1.52 -3.34 19.55
C HIS A 95 -0.51 -2.18 19.45
N TYR A 96 -0.15 -1.78 18.23
CA TYR A 96 0.75 -0.65 18.02
C TYR A 96 0.19 0.69 18.54
N ILE A 97 -1.13 0.90 18.50
CA ILE A 97 -1.75 2.11 19.05
C ILE A 97 -1.74 2.12 20.58
N ASP A 98 -1.90 0.95 21.20
CA ASP A 98 -1.88 0.77 22.65
C ASP A 98 -0.49 1.05 23.22
N ASP A 99 0.55 0.43 22.64
CA ASP A 99 1.95 0.71 22.97
C ASP A 99 2.89 0.69 21.74
N PRO A 100 3.15 1.86 21.11
CA PRO A 100 4.03 1.97 19.95
C PRO A 100 5.50 1.60 20.21
N GLN A 101 5.93 1.46 21.47
CA GLN A 101 7.33 1.19 21.83
C GLN A 101 7.60 -0.30 22.05
N GLU A 102 6.59 -1.08 22.41
CA GLU A 102 6.69 -2.51 22.71
C GLU A 102 6.69 -3.41 21.47
N VAL A 103 6.19 -2.89 20.34
CA VAL A 103 6.11 -3.66 19.10
C VAL A 103 6.89 -3.03 17.96
N TRP A 104 7.52 -3.89 17.17
CA TRP A 104 7.96 -3.54 15.84
C TRP A 104 6.78 -3.65 14.86
N PHE A 105 6.32 -2.50 14.37
CA PHE A 105 5.19 -2.38 13.45
C PHE A 105 5.65 -2.10 12.02
N VAL A 106 5.05 -2.79 11.05
CA VAL A 106 5.26 -2.58 9.62
C VAL A 106 3.92 -2.39 8.93
N LYS A 107 3.74 -1.25 8.28
CA LYS A 107 2.64 -1.01 7.33
C LYS A 107 3.14 -1.07 5.90
N SER A 108 2.27 -1.55 5.01
CA SER A 108 2.46 -1.60 3.57
C SER A 108 3.74 -2.36 3.14
N PRO A 109 4.00 -3.62 3.58
CA PRO A 109 5.25 -4.31 3.25
C PRO A 109 5.57 -4.37 1.74
N LYS A 110 4.53 -4.41 0.88
CA LYS A 110 4.66 -4.34 -0.58
C LYS A 110 5.47 -3.12 -1.05
N SER A 111 5.38 -2.00 -0.33
CA SER A 111 6.07 -0.78 -0.71
C SER A 111 7.58 -0.97 -0.76
N PHE A 112 8.14 -1.78 0.13
CA PHE A 112 9.58 -1.88 0.25
C PHE A 112 10.22 -2.76 -0.83
N LEU A 113 9.44 -3.51 -1.60
CA LEU A 113 9.94 -4.52 -2.53
C LEU A 113 10.72 -3.93 -3.72
N GLY A 114 10.31 -2.74 -4.16
CA GLY A 114 10.94 -2.06 -5.28
C GLY A 114 12.12 -1.16 -4.89
N ALA A 115 12.40 -0.99 -3.59
CA ALA A 115 13.50 -0.13 -3.15
C ALA A 115 14.83 -0.52 -3.85
N SER A 116 15.50 0.48 -4.42
CA SER A 116 16.75 0.28 -5.14
C SER A 116 17.93 0.21 -4.18
N GLY A 117 18.94 -0.62 -4.49
CA GLY A 117 20.14 -0.75 -3.65
C GLY A 117 19.94 -1.51 -2.35
N LEU A 118 18.91 -2.36 -2.27
CA LEU A 118 18.70 -3.23 -1.11
C LEU A 118 19.86 -4.22 -0.96
N LYS A 119 20.40 -4.31 0.25
CA LYS A 119 21.40 -5.33 0.61
C LYS A 119 20.72 -6.71 0.68
N PRO A 120 21.44 -7.82 0.43
CA PRO A 120 20.89 -9.18 0.48
C PRO A 120 20.10 -9.49 1.77
N GLN A 121 20.62 -9.06 2.92
CA GLN A 121 19.94 -9.22 4.22
C GLN A 121 18.60 -8.46 4.32
N GLN A 122 18.47 -7.32 3.65
CA GLN A 122 17.21 -6.56 3.62
C GLN A 122 16.19 -7.26 2.71
N VAL A 123 16.66 -7.81 1.59
CA VAL A 123 15.82 -8.63 0.69
C VAL A 123 15.28 -9.85 1.42
N ALA A 124 16.13 -10.59 2.15
CA ALA A 124 15.72 -11.75 2.95
C ALA A 124 14.69 -11.38 4.04
N LEU A 125 14.88 -10.24 4.71
CA LEU A 125 13.91 -9.74 5.68
C LEU A 125 12.56 -9.42 5.03
N PHE A 126 12.56 -8.72 3.89
CA PHE A 126 11.30 -8.41 3.19
C PHE A 126 10.61 -9.67 2.69
N GLU A 127 11.37 -10.67 2.25
CA GLU A 127 10.82 -11.98 1.89
C GLU A 127 10.11 -12.65 3.07
N ASP A 128 10.71 -12.66 4.26
CA ASP A 128 10.08 -13.19 5.47
C ASP A 128 8.81 -12.42 5.86
N LEU A 129 8.80 -11.08 5.75
CA LEU A 129 7.61 -10.28 6.04
C LEU A 129 6.45 -10.59 5.09
N VAL A 130 6.75 -10.63 3.79
CA VAL A 130 5.76 -10.98 2.76
C VAL A 130 5.28 -12.41 2.97
N CYS A 131 6.19 -13.35 3.25
CA CYS A 131 5.84 -14.74 3.48
C CYS A 131 4.92 -14.88 4.69
N ALA A 132 5.21 -14.20 5.81
CA ALA A 132 4.38 -14.22 7.00
C ALA A 132 2.95 -13.72 6.72
N MET A 133 2.81 -12.62 5.98
CA MET A 133 1.51 -12.14 5.53
C MET A 133 0.79 -13.16 4.63
N MET A 134 1.48 -13.73 3.66
CA MET A 134 0.89 -14.70 2.72
C MET A 134 0.46 -16.00 3.42
N VAL A 135 1.23 -16.47 4.41
CA VAL A 135 0.87 -17.62 5.26
C VAL A 135 -0.43 -17.32 6.01
N HIS A 136 -0.50 -16.17 6.67
CA HIS A 136 -1.71 -15.74 7.38
C HIS A 136 -2.93 -15.68 6.44
N ILE A 137 -2.80 -14.98 5.31
CA ILE A 137 -3.87 -14.84 4.31
C ILE A 137 -4.32 -16.19 3.75
N ARG A 138 -3.37 -17.08 3.40
CA ARG A 138 -3.68 -18.42 2.88
C ARG A 138 -4.40 -19.26 3.93
N HIS A 139 -3.99 -19.24 5.19
CA HIS A 139 -4.68 -19.97 6.26
C HIS A 139 -6.09 -19.42 6.51
N THR A 140 -6.24 -18.09 6.55
CA THR A 140 -7.55 -17.43 6.70
C THR A 140 -8.50 -17.79 5.54
N ALA A 141 -8.00 -17.75 4.29
CA ALA A 141 -8.76 -18.17 3.12
C ALA A 141 -9.11 -19.67 3.18
N HIS A 142 -8.15 -20.53 3.50
CA HIS A 142 -8.35 -21.98 3.55
C HIS A 142 -9.37 -22.41 4.61
N SER A 143 -9.47 -21.69 5.75
CA SER A 143 -10.47 -21.97 6.79
C SER A 143 -11.93 -21.89 6.30
N GLN A 144 -12.18 -21.21 5.19
CA GLN A 144 -13.50 -21.03 4.57
C GLN A 144 -13.76 -22.02 3.43
N LEU A 145 -12.79 -22.87 3.09
CA LEU A 145 -12.80 -23.69 1.88
C LEU A 145 -12.54 -25.17 2.21
N PRO A 146 -13.20 -26.11 1.51
CA PRO A 146 -13.00 -27.53 1.74
C PRO A 146 -11.68 -28.07 1.15
N GLU A 147 -11.13 -27.42 0.14
CA GLU A 147 -9.94 -27.84 -0.58
C GLU A 147 -8.70 -27.03 -0.20
N ALA A 148 -7.53 -27.65 -0.30
CA ALA A 148 -6.27 -26.95 -0.15
C ALA A 148 -6.06 -25.92 -1.28
N ILE A 149 -5.60 -24.74 -0.89
CA ILE A 149 -5.17 -23.68 -1.81
C ILE A 149 -3.72 -23.93 -2.19
N THR A 150 -3.47 -24.25 -3.46
CA THR A 150 -2.14 -24.62 -3.97
C THR A 150 -1.68 -23.75 -5.13
N GLN A 151 -2.57 -23.01 -5.79
CA GLN A 151 -2.26 -22.18 -6.95
C GLN A 151 -2.79 -20.76 -6.73
N ALA A 152 -2.05 -19.75 -7.19
CA ALA A 152 -2.47 -18.35 -7.06
C ALA A 152 -2.11 -17.53 -8.29
N VAL A 153 -3.05 -16.70 -8.75
CA VAL A 153 -2.73 -15.52 -9.57
C VAL A 153 -2.57 -14.34 -8.63
N ILE A 154 -1.37 -13.75 -8.58
CA ILE A 154 -1.03 -12.63 -7.71
C ILE A 154 -0.97 -11.32 -8.50
N GLY A 155 -1.66 -10.29 -8.00
CA GLY A 155 -1.63 -8.94 -8.58
C GLY A 155 -0.29 -8.25 -8.38
N ARG A 156 0.21 -7.59 -9.43
CA ARG A 156 1.38 -6.70 -9.37
C ARG A 156 1.13 -5.36 -10.07
N PRO A 157 1.74 -4.26 -9.61
CA PRO A 157 1.70 -3.01 -10.36
C PRO A 157 2.47 -3.15 -11.69
N ILE A 158 2.25 -2.20 -12.60
CA ILE A 158 3.07 -2.08 -13.82
C ILE A 158 4.53 -1.90 -13.42
N ASN A 159 4.76 -0.97 -12.51
CA ASN A 159 6.07 -0.69 -11.91
C ASN A 159 6.01 -0.81 -10.40
N PHE A 160 6.83 -1.71 -9.85
CA PHE A 160 7.18 -1.69 -8.44
C PHE A 160 7.98 -0.43 -8.13
N GLN A 161 7.98 -0.06 -6.85
CA GLN A 161 8.59 1.18 -6.36
C GLN A 161 10.08 1.31 -6.78
N GLY A 162 10.64 2.51 -6.84
CA GLY A 162 12.09 2.71 -7.02
C GLY A 162 12.54 3.32 -8.35
N LEU A 163 13.76 3.84 -8.37
CA LEU A 163 14.39 4.52 -9.52
C LEU A 163 15.08 3.53 -10.48
N GLY A 164 15.09 2.24 -10.15
CA GLY A 164 15.84 1.20 -10.85
C GLY A 164 15.14 0.57 -12.07
N GLY A 165 13.96 1.05 -12.47
CA GLY A 165 13.22 0.54 -13.63
C GLY A 165 13.00 -0.98 -13.58
N ASP A 166 13.32 -1.68 -14.67
CA ASP A 166 13.08 -3.12 -14.82
C ASP A 166 13.82 -4.00 -13.81
N ASP A 167 14.99 -3.57 -13.31
CA ASP A 167 15.72 -4.31 -12.29
C ASP A 167 14.97 -4.32 -10.95
N ALA A 168 14.37 -3.18 -10.57
CA ALA A 168 13.53 -3.09 -9.38
C ALA A 168 12.27 -3.96 -9.52
N ASN A 169 11.66 -4.00 -10.71
CA ASN A 169 10.52 -4.87 -11.01
C ASN A 169 10.87 -6.35 -10.86
N ARG A 170 11.98 -6.79 -11.46
CA ARG A 170 12.45 -8.19 -11.34
C ARG A 170 12.74 -8.57 -9.91
N GLN A 171 13.41 -7.71 -9.14
CA GLN A 171 13.67 -7.95 -7.73
C GLN A 171 12.38 -8.12 -6.93
N ALA A 172 11.46 -7.16 -7.06
CA ALA A 172 10.21 -7.16 -6.31
C ALA A 172 9.33 -8.38 -6.63
N GLN A 173 9.18 -8.70 -7.93
CA GLN A 173 8.45 -9.89 -8.36
C GLN A 173 9.13 -11.18 -7.87
N GLY A 174 10.47 -11.24 -7.90
CA GLY A 174 11.22 -12.38 -7.36
C GLY A 174 11.01 -12.58 -5.86
N ILE A 175 10.95 -11.50 -5.08
CA ILE A 175 10.64 -11.57 -3.64
C ILE A 175 9.22 -12.11 -3.43
N LEU A 176 8.23 -11.58 -4.16
CA LEU A 176 6.84 -12.05 -4.08
C LEU A 176 6.72 -13.54 -4.43
N GLU A 177 7.40 -13.98 -5.49
CA GLU A 177 7.35 -15.37 -5.95
C GLU A 177 7.94 -16.32 -4.92
N ARG A 178 9.12 -16.01 -4.38
CA ARG A 178 9.76 -16.84 -3.34
C ARG A 178 8.94 -16.86 -2.06
N ALA A 179 8.44 -15.71 -1.62
CA ALA A 179 7.56 -15.63 -0.45
C ALA A 179 6.26 -16.43 -0.64
N ALA A 180 5.64 -16.39 -1.81
CA ALA A 180 4.45 -17.16 -2.14
C ALA A 180 4.72 -18.67 -2.14
N LYS A 181 5.83 -19.10 -2.76
CA LYS A 181 6.25 -20.51 -2.74
C LYS A 181 6.50 -21.01 -1.32
N ARG A 182 7.22 -20.23 -0.51
CA ARG A 182 7.46 -20.52 0.91
C ARG A 182 6.17 -20.53 1.74
N ALA A 183 5.21 -19.68 1.37
CA ALA A 183 3.88 -19.65 1.98
C ALA A 183 2.98 -20.82 1.54
N GLY A 184 3.42 -21.72 0.67
CA GLY A 184 2.71 -22.95 0.31
C GLY A 184 1.99 -22.95 -1.04
N PHE A 185 2.16 -21.91 -1.87
CA PHE A 185 1.66 -21.93 -3.25
C PHE A 185 2.64 -22.69 -4.15
N GLN A 186 2.17 -23.75 -4.81
CA GLN A 186 2.95 -24.59 -5.72
C GLN A 186 3.14 -23.93 -7.08
N GLU A 187 2.09 -23.29 -7.60
CA GLU A 187 2.13 -22.54 -8.86
C GLU A 187 1.67 -21.10 -8.61
N VAL A 188 2.44 -20.15 -9.14
CA VAL A 188 2.20 -18.71 -8.99
C VAL A 188 2.30 -18.07 -10.35
N VAL A 189 1.25 -17.35 -10.74
CA VAL A 189 1.21 -16.53 -11.96
C VAL A 189 1.01 -15.09 -11.54
N PHE A 190 1.72 -14.15 -12.17
CA PHE A 190 1.51 -12.73 -11.92
C PHE A 190 0.64 -12.11 -13.01
N GLN A 191 -0.21 -11.17 -12.62
CA GLN A 191 -0.97 -10.35 -13.55
C GLN A 191 -0.89 -8.88 -13.11
N TYR A 192 -0.85 -7.98 -14.10
CA TYR A 192 -0.92 -6.55 -13.83
C TYR A 192 -2.26 -6.18 -13.19
N GLU A 193 -2.21 -5.43 -12.10
CA GLU A 193 -3.38 -4.92 -11.37
C GLU A 193 -4.39 -4.19 -12.27
N PRO A 194 -4.01 -3.22 -13.13
CA PRO A 194 -4.97 -2.55 -14.01
C PRO A 194 -5.56 -3.50 -15.06
N VAL A 195 -4.80 -4.51 -15.51
CA VAL A 195 -5.33 -5.53 -16.43
C VAL A 195 -6.36 -6.39 -15.70
N ALA A 196 -6.03 -6.87 -14.49
CA ALA A 196 -6.95 -7.66 -13.68
C ALA A 196 -8.25 -6.90 -13.39
N ALA A 197 -8.17 -5.65 -12.90
CA ALA A 197 -9.35 -4.82 -12.70
C ALA A 197 -10.20 -4.69 -13.97
N GLY A 198 -9.54 -4.52 -15.11
CA GLY A 198 -10.18 -4.48 -16.41
C GLY A 198 -10.91 -5.78 -16.78
N LEU A 199 -10.37 -6.96 -16.44
CA LEU A 199 -11.00 -8.25 -16.73
C LEU A 199 -12.34 -8.45 -16.01
N ASP A 200 -12.49 -7.89 -14.81
CA ASP A 200 -13.78 -7.93 -14.12
C ASP A 200 -14.81 -7.03 -14.79
N TYR A 201 -14.40 -5.82 -15.21
CA TYR A 201 -15.25 -4.93 -16.01
C TYR A 201 -15.61 -5.54 -17.37
N GLU A 202 -14.66 -6.20 -18.04
CA GLU A 202 -14.86 -6.87 -19.33
C GLU A 202 -15.99 -7.90 -19.27
N ALA A 203 -16.18 -8.58 -18.13
CA ALA A 203 -17.26 -9.55 -17.94
C ALA A 203 -18.66 -8.92 -18.09
N THR A 204 -18.79 -7.61 -17.91
CA THR A 204 -20.05 -6.87 -18.04
C THR A 204 -20.36 -6.40 -19.47
N LEU A 205 -19.34 -6.35 -20.34
CA LEU A 205 -19.47 -5.82 -21.70
C LEU A 205 -20.32 -6.71 -22.62
N ARG A 206 -20.90 -6.14 -23.68
CA ARG A 206 -21.65 -6.90 -24.69
C ARG A 206 -21.06 -6.79 -26.09
N GLU A 207 -20.18 -5.82 -26.27
CA GLU A 207 -19.50 -5.46 -27.51
C GLU A 207 -18.04 -5.17 -27.17
N GLU A 208 -17.18 -5.14 -28.18
CA GLU A 208 -15.80 -4.71 -28.01
C GLU A 208 -15.73 -3.20 -27.72
N LYS A 209 -14.88 -2.82 -26.76
CA LYS A 209 -14.57 -1.43 -26.39
C LYS A 209 -13.09 -1.25 -26.11
N ARG A 210 -12.58 -0.07 -26.40
CA ARG A 210 -11.30 0.43 -25.89
C ARG A 210 -11.53 0.97 -24.49
N VAL A 211 -10.99 0.29 -23.49
CA VAL A 211 -11.15 0.63 -22.08
C VAL A 211 -9.82 1.15 -21.54
N LEU A 212 -9.80 2.40 -21.09
CA LEU A 212 -8.69 2.91 -20.28
C LEU A 212 -8.97 2.58 -18.82
N VAL A 213 -8.27 1.58 -18.29
CA VAL A 213 -8.29 1.29 -16.86
C VAL A 213 -7.34 2.23 -16.15
N VAL A 214 -7.81 2.92 -15.12
CA VAL A 214 -7.03 3.76 -14.22
C VAL A 214 -7.18 3.21 -12.81
N ASP A 215 -6.17 2.48 -12.34
CA ASP A 215 -6.13 1.91 -10.99
C ASP A 215 -5.30 2.80 -10.08
N ILE A 216 -5.94 3.38 -9.06
CA ILE A 216 -5.30 4.27 -8.07
C ILE A 216 -5.36 3.58 -6.71
N GLY A 217 -4.41 2.66 -6.53
CA GLY A 217 -4.25 1.88 -5.31
C GLY A 217 -3.67 2.68 -4.14
N GLY A 218 -3.24 1.95 -3.11
CA GLY A 218 -2.66 2.55 -1.90
C GLY A 218 -1.26 3.14 -2.09
N GLY A 219 -0.46 2.62 -3.02
CA GLY A 219 0.94 3.04 -3.20
C GLY A 219 1.39 3.25 -4.65
N THR A 220 0.55 2.91 -5.62
CA THR A 220 0.82 3.05 -7.04
C THR A 220 -0.43 3.55 -7.75
N THR A 221 -0.19 4.15 -8.91
CA THR A 221 -1.20 4.45 -9.91
C THR A 221 -0.76 3.79 -11.19
N ASP A 222 -1.61 2.92 -11.71
CA ASP A 222 -1.32 2.06 -12.83
C ASP A 222 -2.43 2.21 -13.87
N CYS A 223 -2.06 2.50 -15.10
CA CYS A 223 -2.99 2.71 -16.21
C CYS A 223 -2.77 1.64 -17.28
N SER A 224 -3.85 1.13 -17.87
CA SER A 224 -3.77 0.22 -19.02
C SER A 224 -4.90 0.49 -20.00
N MET A 225 -4.54 0.71 -21.25
CA MET A 225 -5.47 0.77 -22.37
C MET A 225 -5.63 -0.65 -22.93
N LEU A 226 -6.86 -1.15 -22.93
CA LEU A 226 -7.18 -2.52 -23.34
C LEU A 226 -8.33 -2.56 -24.34
N LEU A 227 -8.22 -3.44 -25.34
CA LEU A 227 -9.38 -3.93 -26.08
C LEU A 227 -10.09 -4.99 -25.24
N MET A 228 -11.36 -4.74 -24.94
CA MET A 228 -12.15 -5.59 -24.07
C MET A 228 -13.49 -5.94 -24.70
N GLY A 229 -13.91 -7.19 -24.57
CA GLY A 229 -15.21 -7.63 -25.06
C GLY A 229 -15.33 -9.14 -25.09
N PRO A 230 -16.50 -9.68 -25.51
CA PRO A 230 -16.77 -11.12 -25.50
C PRO A 230 -15.70 -11.96 -26.22
N GLN A 231 -15.05 -11.42 -27.25
CA GLN A 231 -14.03 -12.12 -28.05
C GLN A 231 -12.68 -12.31 -27.35
N TRP A 232 -12.42 -11.56 -26.28
CA TRP A 232 -11.15 -11.58 -25.54
C TRP A 232 -11.23 -12.37 -24.22
N ARG A 233 -12.41 -12.49 -23.62
CA ARG A 233 -12.62 -13.06 -22.27
C ARG A 233 -11.96 -14.41 -22.00
N GLN A 234 -11.96 -15.29 -22.99
CA GLN A 234 -11.48 -16.68 -22.88
C GLN A 234 -10.09 -16.86 -23.48
N ARG A 235 -9.42 -15.78 -23.93
CA ARG A 235 -8.09 -15.87 -24.50
C ARG A 235 -7.05 -15.77 -23.41
N ALA A 236 -6.19 -16.80 -23.32
CA ALA A 236 -4.99 -16.77 -22.50
C ALA A 236 -3.91 -15.84 -23.09
N ASP A 237 -3.83 -15.74 -24.43
CA ASP A 237 -2.99 -14.75 -25.09
C ASP A 237 -3.77 -13.44 -25.30
N ARG A 238 -3.31 -12.41 -24.61
CA ARG A 238 -3.90 -11.07 -24.58
C ARG A 238 -2.93 -9.98 -25.00
N GLU A 239 -1.77 -10.33 -25.58
CA GLU A 239 -0.76 -9.36 -26.00
C GLU A 239 -1.36 -8.29 -26.92
N ASN A 240 -2.12 -8.73 -27.93
CA ASN A 240 -2.79 -7.84 -28.89
C ASN A 240 -3.96 -7.03 -28.30
N SER A 241 -4.43 -7.39 -27.10
CA SER A 241 -5.49 -6.62 -26.44
C SER A 241 -4.94 -5.51 -25.55
N LEU A 242 -3.67 -5.59 -25.12
CA LEU A 242 -3.02 -4.57 -24.31
C LEU A 242 -2.38 -3.53 -25.23
N LEU A 243 -3.07 -2.42 -25.44
CA LEU A 243 -2.64 -1.38 -26.38
C LEU A 243 -1.54 -0.49 -25.81
N GLY A 244 -1.55 -0.27 -24.49
CA GLY A 244 -0.56 0.55 -23.81
C GLY A 244 -0.75 0.52 -22.31
N HIS A 245 0.33 0.76 -21.57
CA HIS A 245 0.26 0.85 -20.11
C HIS A 245 1.31 1.83 -19.58
N SER A 246 1.04 2.35 -18.40
CA SER A 246 1.95 3.20 -17.64
C SER A 246 1.71 2.98 -16.16
N GLY A 247 2.67 3.36 -15.32
CA GLY A 247 2.47 3.26 -13.89
C GLY A 247 3.57 3.94 -13.11
N CYS A 248 3.20 4.54 -11.98
CA CYS A 248 4.14 5.22 -11.10
C CYS A 248 3.85 4.98 -9.62
N ARG A 249 4.86 5.23 -8.78
CA ARG A 249 4.72 5.24 -7.31
C ARG A 249 4.08 6.54 -6.84
N VAL A 250 2.79 6.68 -7.10
CA VAL A 250 1.90 7.64 -6.46
C VAL A 250 0.59 6.92 -6.19
N GLY A 251 0.17 6.83 -4.94
CA GLY A 251 -1.12 6.24 -4.58
C GLY A 251 -1.78 6.95 -3.42
N GLY A 252 -2.80 6.31 -2.84
CA GLY A 252 -3.57 6.85 -1.72
C GLY A 252 -2.71 7.32 -0.55
N ASN A 253 -1.66 6.59 -0.21
CA ASN A 253 -0.73 6.95 0.87
C ASN A 253 -0.02 8.28 0.58
N ASP A 254 0.35 8.56 -0.67
CA ASP A 254 0.99 9.85 -1.02
C ASP A 254 0.00 11.01 -0.90
N LEU A 255 -1.29 10.77 -1.17
CA LEU A 255 -2.36 11.74 -0.92
C LEU A 255 -2.51 12.02 0.58
N ASP A 256 -2.44 10.98 1.42
CA ASP A 256 -2.54 11.10 2.88
C ASP A 256 -1.36 11.88 3.45
N ILE A 257 -0.15 11.58 2.97
CA ILE A 257 1.08 12.26 3.37
C ILE A 257 1.04 13.73 2.94
N ALA A 258 0.62 14.02 1.70
CA ALA A 258 0.51 15.38 1.20
C ALA A 258 -0.51 16.19 2.02
N LEU A 259 -1.66 15.58 2.37
CA LEU A 259 -2.67 16.22 3.20
C LEU A 259 -2.17 16.44 4.63
N ALA A 260 -1.52 15.45 5.25
CA ALA A 260 -0.92 15.55 6.57
C ALA A 260 0.15 16.66 6.62
N PHE A 261 1.02 16.69 5.61
CA PHE A 261 2.07 17.67 5.47
C PHE A 261 1.51 19.09 5.32
N LYS A 262 0.53 19.30 4.42
CA LYS A 262 -0.04 20.63 4.20
C LYS A 262 -0.93 21.12 5.34
N ASN A 263 -1.75 20.27 5.93
CA ASN A 263 -2.82 20.70 6.85
C ASN A 263 -2.53 20.40 8.32
N LEU A 264 -1.81 19.32 8.65
CA LEU A 264 -1.55 18.93 10.03
C LEU A 264 -0.19 19.46 10.54
N MET A 265 0.87 19.42 9.73
CA MET A 265 2.20 19.90 10.15
C MET A 265 2.29 21.38 10.55
N PRO A 266 1.48 22.31 10.03
CA PRO A 266 1.44 23.68 10.55
C PRO A 266 1.06 23.75 12.04
N LEU A 267 0.19 22.85 12.51
CA LEU A 267 -0.16 22.77 13.94
C LEU A 267 1.05 22.42 14.82
N LEU A 268 2.02 21.71 14.23
CA LEU A 268 3.25 21.25 14.89
C LEU A 268 4.44 22.19 14.60
N GLY A 269 4.17 23.41 14.14
CA GLY A 269 5.19 24.46 13.97
C GLY A 269 5.87 24.50 12.60
N MET A 270 5.40 23.72 11.61
CA MET A 270 5.92 23.80 10.25
C MET A 270 5.67 25.18 9.65
N GLY A 271 6.68 25.72 8.97
CA GLY A 271 6.63 27.07 8.39
C GLY A 271 6.90 28.20 9.39
N GLY A 272 7.21 27.86 10.64
CA GLY A 272 7.63 28.82 11.65
C GLY A 272 9.07 29.30 11.48
N GLU A 273 9.48 30.19 12.38
CA GLU A 273 10.82 30.78 12.43
C GLU A 273 11.43 30.64 13.83
N THR A 274 12.75 30.76 13.89
CA THR A 274 13.47 30.98 15.15
C THR A 274 13.18 32.37 15.74
N GLU A 275 13.53 32.58 17.00
CA GLU A 275 13.48 33.91 17.64
C GLU A 275 14.23 34.98 16.82
N LYS A 276 15.30 34.57 16.11
CA LYS A 276 16.12 35.43 15.25
C LYS A 276 15.54 35.66 13.84
N GLY A 277 14.34 35.15 13.55
CA GLY A 277 13.70 35.29 12.23
C GLY A 277 14.28 34.39 11.13
N ILE A 278 15.04 33.36 11.50
CA ILE A 278 15.52 32.34 10.54
C ILE A 278 14.44 31.27 10.40
N ALA A 279 14.04 30.94 9.17
CA ALA A 279 13.06 29.89 8.89
C ALA A 279 13.48 28.53 9.47
N LEU A 280 12.53 27.81 10.05
CA LEU A 280 12.77 26.45 10.55
C LEU A 280 12.98 25.48 9.37
N PRO A 281 13.86 24.46 9.51
CA PRO A 281 14.08 23.49 8.46
C PRO A 281 12.83 22.63 8.25
N VAL A 282 12.40 22.43 7.00
CA VAL A 282 11.18 21.67 6.70
C VAL A 282 11.35 20.15 6.81
N LEU A 283 12.58 19.66 6.63
CA LEU A 283 12.87 18.23 6.49
C LEU A 283 12.37 17.37 7.68
N PRO A 284 12.51 17.77 8.96
CA PRO A 284 11.98 16.98 10.08
C PRO A 284 10.46 16.78 10.03
N TRP A 285 9.70 17.76 9.54
CA TRP A 285 8.24 17.64 9.39
C TRP A 285 7.87 16.72 8.25
N TRP A 286 8.58 16.79 7.12
CA TRP A 286 8.38 15.85 6.01
C TRP A 286 8.69 14.42 6.44
N ASN A 287 9.87 14.21 7.05
CA ASN A 287 10.30 12.89 7.49
C ASN A 287 9.36 12.29 8.54
N ALA A 288 8.69 13.13 9.36
CA ALA A 288 7.68 12.68 10.31
C ALA A 288 6.47 12.03 9.63
N VAL A 289 5.97 12.59 8.52
CA VAL A 289 4.78 12.08 7.81
C VAL A 289 5.10 11.13 6.67
N ALA A 290 6.34 11.05 6.21
CA ALA A 290 6.76 10.17 5.12
C ALA A 290 6.77 8.67 5.50
N ILE A 291 5.64 8.13 5.96
CA ILE A 291 5.49 6.76 6.47
C ILE A 291 5.69 5.69 5.41
N ASN A 292 5.71 6.07 4.13
CA ASN A 292 6.00 5.21 2.99
C ASN A 292 7.49 5.26 2.58
N ASP A 293 8.35 5.91 3.36
CA ASP A 293 9.79 6.09 3.12
C ASP A 293 10.58 5.65 4.37
N VAL A 294 11.23 4.49 4.30
CA VAL A 294 11.99 3.91 5.42
C VAL A 294 13.20 4.76 5.80
N PRO A 295 14.05 5.21 4.85
CA PRO A 295 15.10 6.18 5.15
C PRO A 295 14.59 7.41 5.91
N ALA A 296 13.50 8.04 5.45
CA ALA A 296 12.95 9.23 6.09
C ALA A 296 12.46 8.95 7.51
N GLN A 297 11.73 7.85 7.73
CA GLN A 297 11.27 7.45 9.07
C GLN A 297 12.44 7.08 9.99
N SER A 298 13.45 6.37 9.46
CA SER A 298 14.64 6.00 10.22
C SER A 298 15.44 7.22 10.65
N ASP A 299 15.57 8.21 9.76
CA ASP A 299 16.19 9.50 10.05
C ASP A 299 15.36 10.28 11.08
N PHE A 300 14.04 10.38 10.89
CA PHE A 300 13.15 11.05 11.83
C PHE A 300 13.30 10.48 13.24
N TYR A 301 13.21 9.17 13.41
CA TYR A 301 13.31 8.50 14.71
C TYR A 301 14.75 8.33 15.23
N SER A 302 15.76 8.85 14.53
CA SER A 302 17.15 8.78 14.98
C SER A 302 17.39 9.65 16.22
N SER A 303 18.37 9.25 17.04
CA SER A 303 18.83 10.07 18.17
C SER A 303 19.42 11.40 17.72
N ALA A 304 19.97 11.46 16.50
CA ALA A 304 20.48 12.69 15.90
C ALA A 304 19.36 13.69 15.64
N ASN A 305 18.28 13.26 14.99
CA ASN A 305 17.11 14.10 14.78
C ASN A 305 16.42 14.45 16.11
N GLY A 306 16.40 13.54 17.09
CA GLY A 306 15.95 13.85 18.45
C GLY A 306 16.69 15.05 19.07
N ARG A 307 18.02 15.12 18.94
CA ARG A 307 18.80 16.28 19.39
C ARG A 307 18.44 17.55 18.61
N LEU A 308 18.34 17.46 17.29
CA LEU A 308 17.90 18.56 16.44
C LEU A 308 16.53 19.11 16.86
N LEU A 309 15.54 18.24 17.10
CA LEU A 309 14.21 18.66 17.54
C LEU A 309 14.24 19.38 18.89
N ASN A 310 15.03 18.91 19.86
CA ASN A 310 15.20 19.62 21.13
C ASN A 310 15.86 21.01 20.93
N ASP A 311 16.82 21.13 20.01
CA ASP A 311 17.41 22.43 19.66
C ASP A 311 16.39 23.36 19.00
N LEU A 312 15.55 22.84 18.10
CA LEU A 312 14.50 23.63 17.44
C LEU A 312 13.47 24.13 18.46
N VAL A 313 13.04 23.29 19.42
CA VAL A 313 12.13 23.72 20.50
C VAL A 313 12.71 24.90 21.29
N ARG A 314 14.01 24.90 21.58
CA ARG A 314 14.66 25.97 22.34
C ARG A 314 14.77 27.29 21.59
N ASN A 315 14.83 27.24 20.26
CA ASN A 315 15.14 28.40 19.43
C ASN A 315 13.93 28.92 18.64
N ALA A 316 12.84 28.16 18.55
CA ALA A 316 11.66 28.52 17.77
C ALA A 316 10.87 29.65 18.46
N ARG A 317 10.35 30.59 17.66
CA ARG A 317 9.45 31.65 18.13
C ARG A 317 8.14 31.06 18.68
N GLU A 318 7.67 29.96 18.11
CA GLU A 318 6.51 29.19 18.57
C GLU A 318 6.95 27.83 19.15
N ALA A 319 7.76 27.88 20.20
CA ALA A 319 8.36 26.70 20.85
C ALA A 319 7.32 25.62 21.20
N ASP A 320 6.14 26.02 21.70
CA ASP A 320 5.07 25.10 22.08
C ASP A 320 4.57 24.26 20.90
N LYS A 321 4.46 24.83 19.70
CA LYS A 321 4.06 24.09 18.50
C LYS A 321 5.14 23.09 18.07
N VAL A 322 6.40 23.50 18.07
CA VAL A 322 7.53 22.61 17.72
C VAL A 322 7.66 21.46 18.74
N ALA A 323 7.33 21.72 20.01
CA ALA A 323 7.31 20.69 21.04
C ALA A 323 6.30 19.56 20.75
N LEU A 324 5.24 19.84 20.00
CA LEU A 324 4.30 18.82 19.53
C LEU A 324 4.95 17.86 18.52
N LEU A 325 5.81 18.34 17.62
CA LEU A 325 6.60 17.46 16.75
C LEU A 325 7.60 16.61 17.55
N LEU A 326 8.23 17.20 18.57
CA LEU A 326 9.09 16.45 19.48
C LEU A 326 8.31 15.37 20.24
N LYS A 327 7.05 15.62 20.63
CA LYS A 327 6.17 14.58 21.19
C LYS A 327 5.90 13.46 20.19
N VAL A 328 5.61 13.79 18.92
CA VAL A 328 5.44 12.81 17.84
C VAL A 328 6.67 11.91 17.71
N TRP A 329 7.87 12.49 17.78
CA TRP A 329 9.13 11.75 17.77
C TRP A 329 9.27 10.83 18.99
N ARG A 330 9.11 11.36 20.22
CA ARG A 330 9.28 10.59 21.47
C ARG A 330 8.31 9.42 21.59
N GLN A 331 7.08 9.61 21.13
CA GLN A 331 5.98 8.66 21.30
C GLN A 331 5.64 7.88 20.03
N ARG A 332 6.47 7.98 18.98
CA ARG A 332 6.29 7.28 17.70
C ARG A 332 4.91 7.47 17.07
N LEU A 333 4.43 8.72 16.99
CA LEU A 333 3.03 9.02 16.59
C LEU A 333 2.84 9.28 15.08
N SER A 334 3.86 9.12 14.24
CA SER A 334 3.79 9.40 12.79
C SER A 334 2.61 8.71 12.10
N TYR A 335 2.36 7.44 12.44
CA TYR A 335 1.30 6.70 11.79
C TYR A 335 -0.09 7.20 12.16
N ARG A 336 -0.32 7.52 13.45
CA ARG A 336 -1.61 8.06 13.92
C ARG A 336 -1.94 9.40 13.27
N LEU A 337 -0.91 10.21 13.05
CA LEU A 337 -1.00 11.49 12.38
C LEU A 337 -1.39 11.33 10.89
N VAL A 338 -0.72 10.45 10.14
CA VAL A 338 -1.07 10.21 8.73
C VAL A 338 -2.44 9.52 8.60
N ARG A 339 -2.79 8.62 9.52
CA ARG A 339 -4.12 8.02 9.59
C ARG A 339 -5.23 9.08 9.78
N CYS A 340 -4.99 10.10 10.61
CA CYS A 340 -5.93 11.21 10.76
C CYS A 340 -6.14 11.96 9.43
N ALA A 341 -5.08 12.12 8.62
CA ALA A 341 -5.19 12.68 7.27
C ALA A 341 -5.94 11.73 6.32
N GLU A 342 -5.70 10.42 6.37
CA GLU A 342 -6.43 9.41 5.59
C GLU A 342 -7.95 9.46 5.88
N GLU A 343 -8.33 9.47 7.16
CA GLU A 343 -9.73 9.58 7.60
C GLU A 343 -10.35 10.91 7.13
N SER A 344 -9.60 12.01 7.20
CA SER A 344 -10.04 13.33 6.73
C SER A 344 -10.23 13.36 5.20
N LYS A 345 -9.31 12.77 4.44
CA LYS A 345 -9.39 12.63 2.97
C LYS A 345 -10.64 11.83 2.55
N ILE A 346 -10.90 10.73 3.25
CA ILE A 346 -12.09 9.90 3.01
C ILE A 346 -13.36 10.69 3.32
N ALA A 347 -13.41 11.40 4.46
CA ALA A 347 -14.56 12.22 4.83
C ALA A 347 -14.86 13.33 3.79
N LEU A 348 -13.82 14.02 3.31
CA LEU A 348 -13.92 15.08 2.29
C LEU A 348 -14.35 14.57 0.91
N SER A 349 -14.37 13.25 0.68
CA SER A 349 -14.96 12.68 -0.55
C SER A 349 -16.49 12.79 -0.56
N GLY A 350 -17.14 12.95 0.60
CA GLY A 350 -18.60 13.11 0.72
C GLY A 350 -19.05 14.40 1.41
N GLN A 351 -18.12 15.21 1.93
CA GLN A 351 -18.39 16.42 2.69
C GLN A 351 -17.54 17.59 2.19
N ALA A 352 -18.00 18.83 2.37
CA ALA A 352 -17.27 20.03 1.97
C ALA A 352 -16.11 20.36 2.92
N ASP A 353 -16.26 20.03 4.20
CA ASP A 353 -15.32 20.35 5.27
C ASP A 353 -15.29 19.22 6.30
N VAL A 354 -14.14 19.05 6.96
CA VAL A 354 -13.95 18.12 8.08
C VAL A 354 -13.05 18.75 9.14
N THR A 355 -13.28 18.42 10.41
CA THR A 355 -12.36 18.80 11.49
C THR A 355 -11.47 17.63 11.83
N ALA A 356 -10.18 17.74 11.50
CA ALA A 356 -9.16 16.76 11.87
C ALA A 356 -8.71 17.03 13.32
N ARG A 357 -8.97 16.08 14.22
CA ARG A 357 -8.60 16.17 15.65
C ARG A 357 -7.40 15.27 15.94
N LEU A 358 -6.47 15.76 16.75
CA LEU A 358 -5.22 15.10 17.13
C LEU A 358 -5.11 14.91 18.65
N PRO A 359 -6.09 14.28 19.32
CA PRO A 359 -6.14 14.18 20.78
C PRO A 359 -4.94 13.41 21.37
N PHE A 360 -4.31 12.54 20.58
CA PHE A 360 -3.11 11.82 20.96
C PHE A 360 -1.85 12.70 21.05
N ILE A 361 -1.88 13.89 20.46
CA ILE A 361 -0.82 14.90 20.58
C ILE A 361 -1.19 15.93 21.65
N SER A 362 -2.40 16.47 21.62
CA SER A 362 -2.96 17.34 22.65
C SER A 362 -4.48 17.35 22.53
N ASP A 363 -5.21 17.36 23.65
CA ASP A 363 -6.66 17.12 23.72
C ASP A 363 -7.48 18.06 22.81
N ASP A 364 -7.06 19.32 22.75
CA ASP A 364 -7.73 20.38 21.99
C ASP A 364 -7.12 20.64 20.59
N LEU A 365 -6.11 19.85 20.19
CA LEU A 365 -5.42 20.06 18.91
C LEU A 365 -6.32 19.63 17.75
N ALA A 366 -6.77 20.59 16.95
CA ALA A 366 -7.60 20.33 15.78
C ALA A 366 -7.40 21.37 14.69
N VAL A 367 -7.74 20.99 13.45
CA VAL A 367 -7.77 21.90 12.29
C VAL A 367 -8.96 21.58 11.40
N ALA A 368 -9.62 22.63 10.89
CA ALA A 368 -10.62 22.49 9.84
C ALA A 368 -9.93 22.36 8.48
N ILE A 369 -10.30 21.32 7.73
CA ILE A 369 -9.80 21.05 6.38
C ILE A 369 -10.99 21.14 5.44
N SER A 370 -10.91 22.03 4.45
CA SER A 370 -11.93 22.20 3.41
C SER A 370 -11.58 21.43 2.15
N GLN A 371 -12.54 21.29 1.22
CA GLN A 371 -12.26 20.78 -0.13
C GLN A 371 -11.17 21.57 -0.85
N GLN A 372 -11.12 22.90 -0.69
CA GLN A 372 -10.04 23.72 -1.25
C GLN A 372 -8.68 23.39 -0.62
N GLY A 373 -8.67 23.12 0.70
CA GLY A 373 -7.46 22.66 1.40
C GLY A 373 -6.99 21.29 0.92
N LEU A 374 -7.92 20.40 0.57
CA LEU A 374 -7.64 19.11 -0.07
C LEU A 374 -7.08 19.31 -1.47
N GLU A 375 -7.74 20.09 -2.34
CA GLU A 375 -7.26 20.40 -3.69
C GLU A 375 -5.83 20.94 -3.67
N ALA A 376 -5.56 21.92 -2.81
CA ALA A 376 -4.24 22.51 -2.68
C ALA A 376 -3.17 21.52 -2.15
N ALA A 377 -3.57 20.52 -1.36
CA ALA A 377 -2.65 19.49 -0.88
C ALA A 377 -2.39 18.42 -1.94
N LEU A 378 -3.38 18.10 -2.77
CA LEU A 378 -3.31 17.01 -3.74
C LEU A 378 -2.82 17.43 -5.13
N ASP A 379 -2.60 18.72 -5.37
CA ASP A 379 -2.13 19.27 -6.67
C ASP A 379 -0.99 18.46 -7.29
N GLN A 380 0.16 18.35 -6.60
CA GLN A 380 1.33 17.63 -7.12
C GLN A 380 1.10 16.12 -7.29
N PRO A 381 0.54 15.37 -6.31
CA PRO A 381 0.18 13.97 -6.54
C PRO A 381 -0.78 13.77 -7.71
N LEU A 382 -1.77 14.65 -7.87
CA LEU A 382 -2.76 14.56 -8.94
C LEU A 382 -2.12 14.80 -10.31
N THR A 383 -1.21 15.77 -10.44
CA THR A 383 -0.44 15.96 -11.69
C THR A 383 0.27 14.67 -12.10
N ARG A 384 0.94 13.99 -11.16
CA ARG A 384 1.66 12.73 -11.44
C ARG A 384 0.74 11.58 -11.83
N ILE A 385 -0.49 11.55 -11.31
CA ILE A 385 -1.53 10.59 -11.70
C ILE A 385 -1.97 10.84 -13.15
N LEU A 386 -2.28 12.10 -13.50
CA LEU A 386 -2.72 12.47 -14.86
C LEU A 386 -1.60 12.30 -15.91
N GLU A 387 -0.34 12.46 -15.50
CA GLU A 387 0.82 12.12 -16.35
C GLU A 387 0.81 10.63 -16.72
N GLN A 388 0.45 9.72 -15.80
CA GLN A 388 0.35 8.29 -16.15
C GLN A 388 -0.76 8.04 -17.16
N VAL A 389 -1.91 8.67 -16.98
CA VAL A 389 -3.01 8.60 -17.95
C VAL A 389 -2.53 9.04 -19.33
N GLN A 390 -1.81 10.16 -19.42
CA GLN A 390 -1.27 10.64 -20.69
C GLN A 390 -0.27 9.65 -21.31
N LEU A 391 0.66 9.11 -20.52
CA LEU A 391 1.65 8.13 -20.99
C LEU A 391 1.00 6.84 -21.52
N ALA A 392 -0.07 6.36 -20.89
CA ALA A 392 -0.80 5.19 -21.37
C ALA A 392 -1.51 5.47 -22.70
N LEU A 393 -2.08 6.66 -22.87
CA LEU A 393 -2.71 7.10 -24.12
C LEU A 393 -1.69 7.25 -25.25
N ASP A 394 -0.54 7.86 -24.96
CA ASP A 394 0.54 8.07 -25.93
C ASP A 394 1.12 6.73 -26.40
N SER A 395 1.26 5.78 -25.48
CA SER A 395 1.68 4.41 -25.80
C SER A 395 0.66 3.66 -26.66
N ALA A 396 -0.64 3.87 -26.41
CA ALA A 396 -1.71 3.18 -27.12
C ALA A 396 -2.02 3.77 -28.50
N GLN A 397 -1.73 5.07 -28.70
CA GLN A 397 -2.03 5.83 -29.92
C GLN A 397 -3.52 5.79 -30.34
N GLU A 398 -4.41 5.57 -29.37
CA GLU A 398 -5.85 5.36 -29.57
C GLU A 398 -6.65 6.09 -28.49
N LYS A 399 -7.89 6.49 -28.81
CA LYS A 399 -8.79 7.14 -27.85
C LYS A 399 -9.64 6.09 -27.13
N PRO A 400 -9.83 6.18 -25.79
CA PRO A 400 -10.70 5.24 -25.09
C PRO A 400 -12.17 5.54 -25.38
N ASP A 401 -12.99 4.49 -25.41
CA ASP A 401 -14.45 4.60 -25.46
C ASP A 401 -15.02 4.82 -24.05
N VAL A 402 -14.32 4.36 -23.02
CA VAL A 402 -14.69 4.48 -21.61
C VAL A 402 -13.45 4.45 -20.71
N ILE A 403 -13.48 5.24 -19.64
CA ILE A 403 -12.50 5.17 -18.56
C ILE A 403 -13.08 4.29 -17.46
N TYR A 404 -12.40 3.22 -17.10
CA TYR A 404 -12.73 2.39 -15.94
C TYR A 404 -11.83 2.79 -14.77
N LEU A 405 -12.39 3.51 -13.80
CA LEU A 405 -11.65 4.02 -12.65
C LEU A 405 -11.85 3.07 -11.46
N THR A 406 -10.74 2.63 -10.85
CA THR A 406 -10.76 1.71 -9.69
C THR A 406 -9.64 2.03 -8.68
N GLY A 407 -9.66 1.33 -7.55
CA GLY A 407 -8.75 1.51 -6.41
C GLY A 407 -9.35 2.43 -5.34
N GLY A 408 -8.93 2.27 -4.09
CA GLY A 408 -9.57 2.98 -2.97
C GLY A 408 -9.56 4.52 -3.09
N SER A 409 -8.60 5.09 -3.83
CA SER A 409 -8.51 6.53 -4.08
C SER A 409 -9.38 7.01 -5.24
N ALA A 410 -9.89 6.10 -6.10
CA ALA A 410 -10.84 6.41 -7.18
C ALA A 410 -12.11 7.12 -6.72
N ARG A 411 -12.48 6.95 -5.45
CA ARG A 411 -13.66 7.59 -4.84
C ARG A 411 -13.53 9.10 -4.74
N SER A 412 -12.32 9.64 -4.83
CA SER A 412 -12.08 11.08 -4.76
C SER A 412 -12.80 11.82 -5.89
N PRO A 413 -13.72 12.76 -5.56
CA PRO A 413 -14.36 13.59 -6.57
C PRO A 413 -13.36 14.43 -7.39
N LEU A 414 -12.22 14.80 -6.78
CA LEU A 414 -11.17 15.57 -7.43
C LEU A 414 -10.51 14.79 -8.56
N ILE A 415 -10.26 13.50 -8.35
CA ILE A 415 -9.69 12.63 -9.38
C ILE A 415 -10.68 12.47 -10.55
N LYS A 416 -11.95 12.20 -10.26
CA LYS A 416 -13.00 12.07 -11.30
C LYS A 416 -13.15 13.36 -12.12
N LYS A 417 -13.13 14.52 -11.46
CA LYS A 417 -13.17 15.83 -12.10
C LYS A 417 -11.96 16.03 -13.01
N ALA A 418 -10.75 15.80 -12.50
CA ALA A 418 -9.52 15.97 -13.27
C ALA A 418 -9.45 15.04 -14.49
N LEU A 419 -9.87 13.78 -14.36
CA LEU A 419 -9.95 12.85 -15.50
C LEU A 419 -10.97 13.31 -16.55
N SER A 420 -12.12 13.84 -16.11
CA SER A 420 -13.16 14.36 -17.01
C SER A 420 -12.69 15.61 -17.77
N GLU A 421 -11.86 16.44 -17.13
CA GLU A 421 -11.23 17.62 -17.74
C GLU A 421 -10.12 17.21 -18.72
N GLN A 422 -9.31 16.20 -18.40
CA GLN A 422 -8.25 15.69 -19.28
C GLN A 422 -8.81 14.94 -20.52
N LEU A 423 -9.93 14.23 -20.36
CA LEU A 423 -10.57 13.45 -21.44
C LEU A 423 -12.05 13.85 -21.62
N PRO A 424 -12.34 15.05 -22.15
CA PRO A 424 -13.70 15.52 -22.32
C PRO A 424 -14.56 14.60 -23.19
N GLY A 425 -15.77 14.31 -22.71
CA GLY A 425 -16.77 13.51 -23.41
C GLY A 425 -16.56 12.00 -23.35
N ILE A 426 -15.51 11.50 -22.68
CA ILE A 426 -15.36 10.07 -22.42
C ILE A 426 -16.07 9.71 -21.11
N PRO A 427 -16.99 8.72 -21.12
CA PRO A 427 -17.67 8.30 -19.91
C PRO A 427 -16.69 7.67 -18.92
N VAL A 428 -16.85 8.02 -17.64
CA VAL A 428 -16.12 7.39 -16.53
C VAL A 428 -17.05 6.37 -15.87
N ALA A 429 -16.74 5.09 -16.04
CA ALA A 429 -17.38 4.00 -15.32
C ALA A 429 -16.68 3.78 -13.97
N GLY A 430 -17.48 3.52 -12.93
CA GLY A 430 -16.98 3.09 -11.62
C GLY A 430 -17.17 1.59 -11.42
N GLY A 431 -16.22 0.95 -10.76
CA GLY A 431 -16.29 -0.45 -10.34
C GLY A 431 -16.57 -0.61 -8.86
N ASP A 432 -16.47 -1.86 -8.37
CA ASP A 432 -16.17 -2.10 -6.97
C ASP A 432 -14.72 -1.66 -6.70
N ASP A 433 -14.57 -0.45 -6.13
CA ASP A 433 -13.29 0.25 -5.94
C ASP A 433 -12.23 -0.57 -5.15
N PHE A 434 -12.63 -1.64 -4.46
CA PHE A 434 -11.72 -2.50 -3.70
C PHE A 434 -11.72 -3.96 -4.17
N GLY A 435 -12.80 -4.42 -4.80
CA GLY A 435 -12.94 -5.82 -5.22
C GLY A 435 -12.46 -6.12 -6.64
N SER A 436 -12.42 -5.12 -7.55
CA SER A 436 -12.29 -5.39 -8.99
C SER A 436 -10.97 -6.07 -9.37
N VAL A 437 -9.84 -5.66 -8.76
CA VAL A 437 -8.53 -6.29 -9.00
C VAL A 437 -8.60 -7.77 -8.58
N THR A 438 -9.05 -8.04 -7.36
CA THR A 438 -9.12 -9.40 -6.82
C THR A 438 -10.07 -10.30 -7.62
N ALA A 439 -11.23 -9.78 -7.99
CA ALA A 439 -12.20 -10.46 -8.84
C ALA A 439 -11.61 -10.79 -10.21
N GLY A 440 -10.93 -9.82 -10.82
CA GLY A 440 -10.21 -9.99 -12.09
C GLY A 440 -9.10 -11.04 -12.03
N LEU A 441 -8.33 -11.07 -10.94
CA LEU A 441 -7.30 -12.09 -10.71
C LEU A 441 -7.91 -13.48 -10.61
N ALA A 442 -9.07 -13.64 -9.97
CA ALA A 442 -9.77 -14.92 -9.89
C ALA A 442 -10.29 -15.38 -11.26
N ARG A 443 -10.81 -14.46 -12.08
CA ARG A 443 -11.19 -14.74 -13.47
C ARG A 443 -9.98 -15.16 -14.29
N TRP A 444 -8.85 -14.47 -14.14
CA TRP A 444 -7.62 -14.85 -14.81
C TRP A 444 -7.11 -16.22 -14.36
N ALA A 445 -7.22 -16.52 -13.06
CA ALA A 445 -6.86 -17.83 -12.51
C ALA A 445 -7.66 -18.97 -13.15
N GLU A 446 -8.94 -18.75 -13.43
CA GLU A 446 -9.77 -19.72 -14.15
C GLU A 446 -9.29 -19.93 -15.60
N VAL A 447 -8.79 -18.90 -16.28
CA VAL A 447 -8.27 -19.02 -17.66
C VAL A 447 -6.91 -19.74 -17.71
N VAL A 448 -6.05 -19.57 -16.70
CA VAL A 448 -4.67 -20.11 -16.73
C VAL A 448 -4.51 -21.47 -16.05
N PHE A 449 -5.38 -21.82 -15.10
CA PHE A 449 -5.29 -23.07 -14.34
C PHE A 449 -6.36 -24.12 -14.69
N ARG A 450 -7.37 -23.78 -15.51
CA ARG A 450 -8.31 -24.74 -16.11
C ARG A 450 -8.14 -24.77 -17.62
#